data_AF-K2JVQ0-F1
#
_entry.id   AF-K2JVQ0-F1
#
_cell.length_a   1.000
_cell.length_b   1.000
_cell.length_c   1.000
_cell.angle_alpha   90.00
_cell.angle_beta   90.00
_cell.angle_gamma   90.00
#
_symmetry.space_group_name_H-M   'P 1'
#
loop_
_entity.id
_entity.type
_entity.pdbx_description
1 polymer ?
#
loop_
_entity_poly.entity_id
_entity_poly.type
_entity_poly.pdbx_seq_one_letter_code
_entity_poly.pdbx_strand_id
1 'polypeptide(L)' 'MSQLLAFDYGLKSIGVAVGQAVTGSATPLAALAARDGQPDWQQVH' A
#
# COMPACT_ATOMS: atom_id res chain seq x y z
N MET A 1 17.97 8.64 -2.26
CA MET A 1 17.59 7.50 -1.40
C MET A 1 16.29 6.93 -1.98
N SER A 2 16.28 5.67 -2.42
CA SER A 2 15.13 5.11 -3.16
C SER A 2 14.13 4.48 -2.20
N GLN A 3 12.92 5.02 -2.15
CA GLN A 3 11.78 4.37 -1.50
C GLN A 3 11.00 3.55 -2.52
N LEU A 4 10.47 2.41 -2.10
CA LEU A 4 9.64 1.53 -2.93
C LEU A 4 8.25 1.47 -2.30
N LEU A 5 7.21 1.51 -3.13
CA LEU A 5 5.82 1.33 -2.70
C LEU A 5 5.28 0.07 -3.38
N ALA A 6 4.71 -0.83 -2.59
CA ALA A 6 4.14 -2.09 -3.07
C ALA A 6 2.64 -2.12 -2.79
N PHE A 7 1.87 -2.63 -3.76
CA PHE A 7 0.43 -2.80 -3.67
C PHE A 7 0.07 -4.26 -3.91
N ASP A 8 -0.73 -4.83 -3.01
CA ASP A 8 -1.36 -6.14 -3.19
C ASP A 8 -2.83 -5.93 -3.51
N TYR A 9 -3.20 -6.06 -4.78
CA TYR A 9 -4.52 -5.66 -5.28
C TYR A 9 -5.60 -6.67 -4.88
N GLY A 10 -6.70 -6.16 -4.33
CA GLY A 10 -7.91 -6.92 -4.07
C GLY A 10 -9.17 -6.08 -4.25
N LEU A 11 -10.28 -6.73 -4.62
CA LEU A 11 -11.55 -6.05 -4.91
C LEU A 11 -12.17 -5.34 -3.69
N LYS A 12 -11.83 -5.80 -2.47
CA LYS A 12 -12.35 -5.28 -1.20
C LYS A 12 -11.29 -4.61 -0.32
N SER A 13 -10.04 -4.97 -0.51
CA SER A 13 -8.92 -4.52 0.29
C SER A 13 -7.67 -4.58 -0.55
N ILE A 14 -6.88 -3.51 -0.54
CA ILE A 14 -5.60 -3.42 -1.23
C ILE A 14 -4.52 -3.26 -0.16
N GLY A 15 -3.65 -4.25 -0.04
CA GLY A 15 -2.49 -4.17 0.86
C GLY A 15 -1.50 -3.13 0.37
N VAL A 16 -0.87 -2.39 1.28
CA VAL A 16 0.16 -1.40 0.95
C VAL A 16 1.37 -1.62 1.85
N ALA A 17 2.57 -1.53 1.29
CA ALA A 17 3.82 -1.57 2.06
C ALA A 17 4.84 -0.58 1.50
N VAL A 18 5.68 -0.04 2.38
CA VAL A 18 6.81 0.82 2.00
C VAL A 18 8.12 0.09 2.26
N GLY A 19 9.04 0.16 1.29
CA GLY A 19 10.37 -0.45 1.35
C GLY A 19 11.49 0.58 1.21
N GLN A 20 12.65 0.28 1.80
CA GLN A 20 13.90 1.03 1.63
C GLN A 20 14.97 0.14 1.01
N ALA A 21 15.39 0.48 -0.22
CA ALA A 21 16.34 -0.35 -0.95
C ALA A 21 17.74 -0.40 -0.30
N VAL A 22 18.13 0.66 0.42
CA VAL A 22 19.44 0.75 1.08
C VAL A 22 19.54 -0.21 2.27
N THR A 23 18.49 -0.29 3.09
CA THR A 23 18.44 -1.15 4.28
C THR A 23 17.87 -2.52 4.00
N GLY A 24 17.26 -2.74 2.82
CA GLY A 24 16.58 -3.99 2.48
C GLY A 24 15.34 -4.26 3.33
N SER A 25 14.81 -3.25 4.03
CA SER A 25 13.69 -3.40 4.95
C SER A 25 12.38 -2.95 4.30
N ALA A 26 11.27 -3.53 4.76
CA ALA A 26 9.92 -3.09 4.41
C ALA A 26 9.02 -3.07 5.65
N THR A 27 7.98 -2.25 5.61
CA THR A 27 6.99 -2.15 6.68
C THR A 27 5.60 -2.05 6.05
N PRO A 28 4.60 -2.80 6.56
CA PRO A 28 3.24 -2.67 6.08
C PRO A 28 2.67 -1.30 6.45
N LEU A 29 1.83 -0.76 5.57
CA LEU A 29 0.98 0.39 5.83
C LEU A 29 -0.46 -0.08 6.02
N ALA A 30 -1.36 0.85 6.38
CA ALA A 30 -2.79 0.56 6.41
C ALA A 30 -3.25 0.10 5.01
N ALA A 31 -3.98 -1.02 4.96
CA ALA A 31 -4.61 -1.46 3.72
C ALA A 31 -5.71 -0.48 3.31
N LEU A 32 -5.85 -0.24 2.00
CA LEU A 32 -6.92 0.59 1.46
C LEU A 32 -8.18 -0.24 1.33
N ALA A 33 -9.25 0.17 2.01
CA ALA A 33 -10.57 -0.37 1.73
C ALA A 33 -10.93 -0.06 0.27
N ALA A 34 -11.46 -1.06 -0.44
CA ALA A 34 -11.87 -0.92 -1.83
C ALA A 34 -13.30 -1.42 -2.04
N ARG A 35 -13.97 -0.86 -3.06
CA ARG A 35 -15.25 -1.34 -3.56
C ARG A 35 -15.11 -1.65 -5.03
N ASP A 36 -15.25 -2.91 -5.40
CA ASP A 36 -15.04 -3.41 -6.76
C ASP A 36 -13.69 -2.99 -7.35
N GLY A 37 -12.65 -3.03 -6.51
CA GLY A 37 -11.27 -2.66 -6.90
C GLY A 37 -10.98 -1.16 -6.88
N GLN A 38 -11.99 -0.32 -6.67
CA GLN A 38 -11.81 1.11 -6.52
C GLN A 38 -11.50 1.47 -5.05
N PRO A 39 -10.32 2.03 -4.74
CA PRO A 39 -9.95 2.39 -3.38
C PRO A 39 -10.79 3.56 -2.86
N ASP A 40 -11.11 3.54 -1.57
CA ASP A 40 -11.66 4.71 -0.88
C ASP A 40 -10.54 5.72 -0.58
N TRP A 41 -10.30 6.61 -1.53
CA TRP A 41 -9.23 7.61 -1.43
C TRP A 41 -9.44 8.63 -0.31
N GLN A 42 -10.65 8.77 0.24
CA GLN A 42 -10.92 9.72 1.32
C GLN A 42 -10.19 9.34 2.62
N GLN A 43 -9.77 8.09 2.75
CA GLN A 43 -9.06 7.57 3.92
C GLN A 43 -7.54 7.83 3.87
N VAL A 44 -7.02 8.40 2.78
CA VAL A 44 -5.60 8.69 2.60
C VAL A 44 -5.32 10.14 2.99
N HIS A 45 -4.34 10.37 3.88
CA HIS A 45 -3.94 11.67 4.42
C HIS A 45 -2.42 11.87 4.37
#